data_AF-A0A2V5IR55-F1
#
_entry.id   AF-A0A2V5IR55-F1
#
_cell.length_a   1.000
_cell.length_b   1.000
_cell.length_c   1.000
_cell.angle_alpha   90.00
_cell.angle_beta   90.00
_cell.angle_gamma   90.00
#
_symmetry.space_group_name_H-M   'P 1'
#
loop_
_entity.id
_entity.type
_entity.pdbx_description
1 polymer ?
#
loop_
_entity_poly.entity_id
_entity_poly.type
_entity_poly.pdbx_seq_one_letter_code
_entity_poly.pdbx_strand_id
1 'polypeptide(L)'
;MDHRIFVEPSRDPCLHGIKWTATALRDDLPKTPVLSLIRFKFRPEADFMDEQHVAHTLWQQSLVFISTVSGFQRLLWAPISDESRRMVLLIQWRDGTAWQEFQLSFGLGLLLPLLQEVPPLNQSVTLILPPYFAAGPGHFLELVELSVKLAENEYDPAERSRWIKEEWQAVVESLGTAPSDSSFPGLVCGSGGWFEEQLPLESRTFLGLLLWRTPRDAITWTPHQTVRHNLQALIGHTIRQSSLVTASMHECSSLGTSLAARSSASLASLSLSLSLASSSPSSASLAAYSGTIFQTLISPPRYTSDKDFEYQTRFDVRARKSIDDVASRRRICPSPEAIWCPMGAMGQGGFPTFQDVPSQAAAPTVDVLWLQLNNQHPETLSLVRRLRLAIHNSLGSPRLRWGRETSQGATGAGVCRMGILIEWKKAPPPSTWAQLYTLVDEVVSHANGTITRSSPSITRYCASIPTDQPCHLELHSLFLVDAECPKRILWHAYQRFTSTMSCPTARAQVYIHPSPTLAARPVAHGFHDEGGFVRHPRDHFAQQPDPMIRFSAGTVWASAAAREEWYADFADQAASCYERLGYIVDWVQLVAESAESVVLELEPVDAEVLEWWKSGRHQAMSR
;
A
#
# COMPACT_ATOMS: atom_id res chain seq x y z
N MET A 1 6.58 35.56 23.90
CA MET A 1 5.28 34.86 23.81
C MET A 1 5.60 33.48 23.30
N ASP A 2 5.63 32.51 24.20
CA ASP A 2 5.98 31.12 23.88
C ASP A 2 4.86 30.47 23.07
N HIS A 3 5.18 30.14 21.82
CA HIS A 3 4.37 29.21 21.03
C HIS A 3 4.55 27.81 21.60
N ARG A 4 3.80 27.50 22.67
CA ARG A 4 3.55 26.11 23.05
C ARG A 4 2.76 25.48 21.90
N ILE A 5 3.47 24.69 21.09
CA ILE A 5 2.85 23.71 20.20
C ILE A 5 2.05 22.79 21.11
N PHE A 6 0.73 22.96 21.12
CA PHE A 6 -0.17 21.97 21.72
C PHE A 6 -0.05 20.72 20.85
N VAL A 7 0.76 19.77 21.30
CA VAL A 7 0.70 18.40 20.80
C VAL A 7 -0.61 17.83 21.36
N GLU A 8 -1.63 17.69 20.51
CA GLU A 8 -2.85 16.98 20.92
C GLU A 8 -2.46 15.58 21.42
N PRO A 9 -2.94 15.15 22.60
CA PRO A 9 -2.62 13.83 23.12
C PRO A 9 -3.14 12.75 22.16
N SER A 10 -2.27 11.77 21.86
CA SER A 10 -2.60 10.59 21.05
C SER A 10 -3.89 9.95 21.53
N ARG A 11 -4.93 9.94 20.67
CA ARG A 11 -6.22 9.31 20.95
C ARG A 11 -6.20 7.87 20.45
N ASP A 12 -5.51 6.99 21.17
CA ASP A 12 -5.58 5.57 20.79
C ASP A 12 -7.01 5.05 21.04
N PRO A 13 -7.53 4.17 20.18
CA PRO A 13 -8.83 3.55 20.39
C PRO A 13 -8.90 2.86 21.76
N CYS A 14 -9.94 3.16 22.53
CA CYS A 14 -10.16 2.57 23.83
C CYS A 14 -11.63 2.24 24.03
N LEU A 15 -11.90 1.32 24.93
CA LEU A 15 -13.25 0.88 25.26
C LEU A 15 -13.29 0.63 26.77
N HIS A 16 -14.16 1.32 27.50
CA HIS A 16 -14.22 1.28 28.96
C HIS A 16 -12.87 1.58 29.64
N GLY A 17 -12.07 2.49 29.07
CA GLY A 17 -10.74 2.82 29.57
C GLY A 17 -9.66 1.76 29.27
N ILE A 18 -10.03 0.64 28.66
CA ILE A 18 -9.09 -0.40 28.21
C ILE A 18 -8.58 -0.02 26.83
N LYS A 19 -7.25 0.08 26.69
CA LYS A 19 -6.60 0.32 25.39
C LYS A 19 -6.70 -0.91 24.51
N TRP A 20 -6.82 -0.70 23.20
CA TRP A 20 -6.86 -1.81 22.23
C TRP A 20 -5.65 -2.75 22.33
N THR A 21 -4.49 -2.27 22.79
CA THR A 21 -3.25 -3.06 22.99
C THR A 21 -3.24 -3.94 24.24
N ALA A 22 -4.18 -3.75 25.17
CA ALA A 22 -4.22 -4.46 26.45
C ALA A 22 -4.89 -5.83 26.32
N THR A 23 -4.18 -6.79 25.72
CA THR A 23 -4.69 -8.16 25.48
C THR A 23 -4.94 -8.97 26.76
N ALA A 24 -4.24 -8.67 27.86
CA ALA A 24 -4.42 -9.35 29.13
C ALA A 24 -5.77 -9.05 29.83
N LEU A 25 -6.44 -7.96 29.44
CA LEU A 25 -7.74 -7.54 30.00
C LEU A 25 -8.90 -7.85 29.04
N ARG A 26 -8.73 -8.81 28.15
CA ARG A 26 -9.72 -9.15 27.12
C ARG A 26 -11.06 -9.61 27.72
N ASP A 27 -11.01 -10.31 28.85
CA ASP A 27 -12.21 -10.76 29.58
C ASP A 27 -13.00 -9.61 30.22
N ASP A 28 -12.37 -8.45 30.41
CA ASP A 28 -12.98 -7.24 31.00
C ASP A 28 -13.65 -6.34 29.94
N LEU A 29 -13.51 -6.68 28.65
CA LEU A 29 -14.16 -5.94 27.57
C LEU A 29 -15.69 -6.13 27.62
N PRO A 30 -16.48 -5.09 27.28
CA PRO A 30 -17.92 -5.17 27.36
C PRO A 30 -18.48 -6.25 26.43
N LYS A 31 -19.45 -7.02 26.95
CA LYS A 31 -20.23 -8.00 26.19
C LYS A 31 -21.40 -7.37 25.42
N THR A 32 -21.54 -6.05 25.52
CA THR A 32 -22.54 -5.28 24.80
C THR A 32 -22.01 -4.85 23.43
N PRO A 33 -22.88 -4.65 22.43
CA PRO A 33 -22.44 -4.21 21.11
C PRO A 33 -21.75 -2.86 21.14
N VAL A 34 -20.78 -2.70 20.24
CA VAL A 34 -19.93 -1.51 20.13
C VAL A 34 -20.06 -0.93 18.73
N LEU A 35 -20.24 0.38 18.65
CA LEU A 35 -20.22 1.13 17.40
C LEU A 35 -18.86 1.80 17.24
N SER A 36 -18.14 1.47 16.16
CA SER A 36 -16.97 2.22 15.71
C SER A 36 -17.40 3.31 14.74
N LEU A 37 -16.97 4.54 15.00
CA LEU A 37 -17.08 5.69 14.11
C LEU A 37 -15.68 6.03 13.59
N ILE A 38 -15.49 5.90 12.29
CA ILE A 38 -14.22 6.20 11.63
C ILE A 38 -14.44 7.35 10.64
N ARG A 39 -13.59 8.37 10.73
CA ARG A 39 -13.57 9.49 9.79
C ARG A 39 -12.22 9.59 9.12
N PHE A 40 -12.24 9.80 7.82
CA PHE A 40 -11.04 10.01 7.03
C PHE A 40 -11.32 10.88 5.82
N LYS A 41 -10.22 11.38 5.26
CA LYS A 41 -10.21 12.26 4.10
C LYS A 41 -9.32 11.66 3.05
N PHE A 42 -9.87 11.42 1.87
CA PHE A 42 -9.13 10.96 0.71
C PHE A 42 -8.39 12.09 0.03
N ARG A 43 -7.32 11.73 -0.67
CA ARG A 43 -6.59 12.63 -1.55
C ARG A 43 -7.48 13.08 -2.72
N PRO A 44 -7.23 14.29 -3.28
CA PRO A 44 -8.01 14.83 -4.39
C PRO A 44 -8.15 13.91 -5.60
N GLU A 45 -7.12 13.13 -5.89
CA GLU A 45 -7.01 12.19 -7.01
C GLU A 45 -7.70 10.84 -6.77
N ALA A 46 -8.17 10.56 -5.55
CA ALA A 46 -8.85 9.31 -5.24
C ALA A 46 -10.36 9.47 -5.39
N ASP A 47 -10.92 8.93 -6.48
CA ASP A 47 -12.36 8.80 -6.67
C ASP A 47 -12.83 7.39 -6.31
N PHE A 48 -13.60 7.27 -5.24
CA PHE A 48 -14.20 6.00 -4.81
C PHE A 48 -15.67 5.88 -5.22
N MET A 49 -16.25 6.94 -5.79
CA MET A 49 -17.61 6.93 -6.33
C MET A 49 -17.63 6.42 -7.77
N ASP A 50 -16.54 6.61 -8.52
CA ASP A 50 -16.35 6.03 -9.85
C ASP A 50 -16.01 4.54 -9.76
N GLU A 51 -16.94 3.68 -10.21
CA GLU A 51 -16.78 2.22 -10.22
C GLU A 51 -15.60 1.74 -11.08
N GLN A 52 -15.14 2.54 -12.05
CA GLN A 52 -13.99 2.22 -12.90
C GLN A 52 -12.66 2.61 -12.26
N HIS A 53 -12.69 3.42 -11.21
CA HIS A 53 -11.49 3.95 -10.59
C HIS A 53 -10.90 2.96 -9.57
N VAL A 54 -9.57 2.88 -9.51
CA VAL A 54 -8.86 1.93 -8.63
C VAL A 54 -9.16 2.13 -7.15
N ALA A 55 -9.42 3.38 -6.72
CA ALA A 55 -9.78 3.69 -5.35
C ALA A 55 -11.14 3.07 -4.96
N HIS A 56 -12.09 2.96 -5.89
CA HIS A 56 -13.35 2.23 -5.64
C HIS A 56 -13.09 0.76 -5.39
N THR A 57 -12.21 0.12 -6.16
CA THR A 57 -11.87 -1.30 -5.98
C THR A 57 -11.26 -1.54 -4.59
N LEU A 58 -10.27 -0.74 -4.19
CA LEU A 58 -9.66 -0.82 -2.86
C LEU A 58 -10.66 -0.54 -1.73
N TRP A 59 -11.59 0.39 -1.96
CA TRP A 59 -12.70 0.67 -1.05
C TRP A 59 -13.54 -0.59 -0.83
N GLN A 60 -14.05 -1.20 -1.90
CA GLN A 60 -14.87 -2.41 -1.80
C GLN A 60 -14.11 -3.57 -1.14
N GLN A 61 -12.85 -3.81 -1.52
CA GLN A 61 -12.03 -4.85 -0.91
C GLN A 61 -11.83 -4.62 0.60
N SER A 62 -11.64 -3.37 1.03
CA SER A 62 -11.53 -3.02 2.46
C SER A 62 -12.83 -3.32 3.21
N LEU A 63 -13.98 -2.99 2.63
CA LEU A 63 -15.28 -3.29 3.23
C LEU A 63 -15.52 -4.79 3.35
N VAL A 64 -15.18 -5.56 2.30
CA VAL A 64 -15.24 -7.02 2.32
C VAL A 64 -14.31 -7.58 3.40
N PHE A 65 -13.05 -7.13 3.47
CA PHE A 65 -12.10 -7.56 4.50
C PHE A 65 -12.65 -7.34 5.92
N ILE A 66 -13.16 -6.13 6.20
CA ILE A 66 -13.75 -5.79 7.50
C ILE A 66 -14.94 -6.70 7.84
N SER A 67 -15.77 -7.04 6.84
CA SER A 67 -16.90 -7.94 7.05
C SER A 67 -16.49 -9.38 7.46
N THR A 68 -15.24 -9.76 7.20
CA THR A 68 -14.71 -11.08 7.61
C THR A 68 -14.20 -11.13 9.05
N VAL A 69 -14.10 -9.98 9.73
CA VAL A 69 -13.66 -9.92 11.13
C VAL A 69 -14.72 -10.56 12.04
N SER A 70 -14.27 -11.44 12.94
CA SER A 70 -15.18 -12.17 13.83
C SER A 70 -15.99 -11.23 14.72
N GLY A 71 -17.32 -11.41 14.73
CA GLY A 71 -18.25 -10.56 15.47
C GLY A 71 -18.65 -9.26 14.74
N PHE A 72 -18.28 -9.12 13.46
CA PHE A 72 -18.89 -8.13 12.56
C PHE A 72 -20.42 -8.32 12.48
N GLN A 73 -21.18 -7.24 12.62
CA GLN A 73 -22.64 -7.27 12.45
C GLN A 73 -23.09 -6.47 11.25
N ARG A 74 -22.60 -5.24 11.10
CA ARG A 74 -23.07 -4.30 10.07
C ARG A 74 -22.06 -3.22 9.79
N LEU A 75 -22.02 -2.72 8.55
CA LEU A 75 -21.24 -1.56 8.16
C LEU A 75 -22.06 -0.61 7.32
N LEU A 76 -21.99 0.67 7.67
CA LEU A 76 -22.65 1.77 6.98
C LEU A 76 -21.64 2.87 6.67
N TRP A 77 -21.73 3.48 5.50
CA TRP A 77 -20.83 4.55 5.11
C TRP A 77 -21.51 5.60 4.25
N ALA A 78 -20.99 6.82 4.29
CA ALA A 78 -21.43 7.89 3.40
C ALA A 78 -20.37 8.99 3.27
N PRO A 79 -20.27 9.63 2.08
CA PRO A 79 -19.48 10.84 1.93
C PRO A 79 -20.15 11.99 2.69
N ILE A 80 -19.36 12.97 3.10
CA ILE A 80 -19.84 14.17 3.78
C ILE A 80 -20.38 15.14 2.70
N SER A 81 -21.59 15.68 2.89
CA SER A 81 -22.33 16.43 1.86
C SER A 81 -21.56 17.62 1.29
N ASP A 82 -20.82 18.31 2.16
CA ASP A 82 -20.10 19.54 1.90
C ASP A 82 -18.64 19.26 1.47
N GLU A 83 -18.17 18.02 1.63
CA GLU A 83 -16.83 17.58 1.28
C GLU A 83 -16.86 16.11 0.83
N SER A 84 -17.13 15.85 -0.45
CA SER A 84 -17.23 14.48 -1.01
C SER A 84 -15.99 13.60 -0.78
N ARG A 85 -14.85 14.21 -0.46
CA ARG A 85 -13.58 13.53 -0.16
C ARG A 85 -13.46 13.07 1.28
N ARG A 86 -14.30 13.58 2.18
CA ARG A 86 -14.40 13.09 3.54
C ARG A 86 -15.49 12.05 3.61
N MET A 87 -15.23 11.02 4.41
CA MET A 87 -16.17 9.93 4.59
C MET A 87 -16.34 9.61 6.05
N VAL A 88 -17.56 9.18 6.35
CA VAL A 88 -17.95 8.61 7.62
C VAL A 88 -18.17 7.12 7.40
N LEU A 89 -17.58 6.32 8.29
CA LEU A 89 -17.78 4.88 8.37
C LEU A 89 -18.28 4.52 9.77
N LEU A 90 -19.39 3.79 9.82
CA LEU A 90 -19.98 3.23 11.02
C LEU A 90 -19.89 1.71 10.95
N ILE A 91 -19.30 1.09 11.97
CA ILE A 91 -19.18 -0.37 12.05
C ILE A 91 -19.79 -0.85 13.36
N GLN A 92 -20.81 -1.70 13.27
CA GLN A 92 -21.42 -2.34 14.42
C GLN A 92 -20.72 -3.68 14.68
N TRP A 93 -20.14 -3.79 15.87
CA TRP A 93 -19.53 -4.99 16.42
C TRP A 93 -20.46 -5.63 17.45
N ARG A 94 -20.42 -6.96 17.52
CA ARG A 94 -21.20 -7.74 18.49
C ARG A 94 -20.84 -7.43 19.94
N ASP A 95 -19.56 -7.21 20.20
CA ASP A 95 -19.02 -7.04 21.55
C ASP A 95 -17.65 -6.33 21.48
N GLY A 96 -17.10 -5.98 22.65
CA GLY A 96 -15.79 -5.36 22.77
C GLY A 96 -14.65 -6.26 22.31
N THR A 97 -14.80 -7.58 22.35
CA THR A 97 -13.80 -8.51 21.81
C THR A 97 -13.70 -8.38 20.30
N ALA A 98 -14.84 -8.35 19.59
CA ALA A 98 -14.89 -8.14 18.15
C ALA A 98 -14.31 -6.77 17.74
N TRP A 99 -14.61 -5.73 18.51
CA TRP A 99 -13.97 -4.42 18.35
C TRP A 99 -12.45 -4.50 18.48
N GLN A 100 -11.93 -5.16 19.52
CA GLN A 100 -10.48 -5.30 19.73
C GLN A 100 -9.82 -6.09 18.58
N GLU A 101 -10.45 -7.17 18.11
CA GLU A 101 -9.98 -7.94 16.95
C GLU A 101 -9.86 -7.04 15.70
N PHE A 102 -10.85 -6.18 15.45
CA PHE A 102 -10.76 -5.19 14.38
C PHE A 102 -9.59 -4.21 14.58
N GLN A 103 -9.38 -3.70 15.80
CA GLN A 103 -8.23 -2.83 16.08
C GLN A 103 -6.90 -3.55 15.86
N LEU A 104 -6.84 -4.85 16.09
CA LEU A 104 -5.66 -5.69 15.85
C LEU A 104 -5.50 -6.10 14.37
N SER A 105 -6.53 -5.96 13.55
CA SER A 105 -6.54 -6.32 12.13
C SER A 105 -5.82 -5.30 11.24
N PHE A 106 -5.54 -5.67 9.99
CA PHE A 106 -5.11 -4.71 8.95
C PHE A 106 -6.18 -3.64 8.66
N GLY A 107 -7.46 -3.95 8.88
CA GLY A 107 -8.60 -3.04 8.77
C GLY A 107 -8.65 -2.28 7.43
N LEU A 108 -8.58 -0.95 7.51
CA LEU A 108 -8.57 -0.04 6.36
C LEU A 108 -7.17 0.13 5.74
N GLY A 109 -6.23 -0.76 6.05
CA GLY A 109 -4.85 -0.69 5.58
C GLY A 109 -4.73 -0.62 4.05
N LEU A 110 -5.65 -1.24 3.31
CA LEU A 110 -5.70 -1.19 1.84
C LEU A 110 -5.84 0.23 1.28
N LEU A 111 -6.41 1.16 2.05
CA LEU A 111 -6.70 2.54 1.62
C LEU A 111 -5.60 3.52 2.00
N LEU A 112 -4.62 3.10 2.79
CA LEU A 112 -3.55 3.97 3.28
C LEU A 112 -2.88 4.84 2.21
N PRO A 113 -2.55 4.34 1.00
CA PRO A 113 -1.92 5.16 -0.03
C PRO A 113 -2.82 6.32 -0.53
N LEU A 114 -4.12 6.24 -0.29
CA LEU A 114 -5.15 7.14 -0.81
C LEU A 114 -5.60 8.18 0.23
N LEU A 115 -5.18 8.06 1.49
CA LEU A 115 -5.56 8.99 2.55
C LEU A 115 -4.73 10.29 2.48
N GLN A 116 -5.40 11.42 2.66
CA GLN A 116 -4.78 12.75 2.73
C GLN A 116 -4.30 13.07 4.15
N GLU A 117 -5.07 12.68 5.17
CA GLU A 117 -4.78 12.93 6.57
C GLU A 117 -4.59 11.58 7.28
N VAL A 118 -3.44 11.41 7.94
CA VAL A 118 -3.13 10.26 8.81
C VAL A 118 -2.78 10.82 10.18
N PRO A 119 -3.42 10.35 11.26
CA PRO A 119 -4.26 9.15 11.29
C PRO A 119 -5.77 9.38 11.14
N PRO A 120 -6.53 8.37 10.66
CA PRO A 120 -7.98 8.40 10.72
C PRO A 120 -8.44 8.45 12.19
N LEU A 121 -9.46 9.28 12.47
CA LEU A 121 -10.07 9.33 13.78
C LEU A 121 -10.96 8.09 13.93
N ASN A 122 -10.56 7.15 14.79
CA ASN A 122 -11.32 5.93 15.09
C ASN A 122 -11.83 5.98 16.55
N GLN A 123 -13.11 6.31 16.70
CA GLN A 123 -13.77 6.43 17.99
C GLN A 123 -14.73 5.26 18.22
N SER A 124 -14.90 4.89 19.48
CA SER A 124 -15.83 3.84 19.92
C SER A 124 -16.91 4.44 20.79
N VAL A 125 -18.12 3.91 20.64
CA VAL A 125 -19.28 4.21 21.48
C VAL A 125 -19.97 2.89 21.80
N THR A 126 -20.31 2.67 23.07
CA THR A 126 -21.21 1.57 23.45
C THR A 126 -22.64 1.93 23.06
N LEU A 127 -23.00 1.66 21.81
CA LEU A 127 -24.28 2.00 21.19
C LEU A 127 -24.71 0.88 20.22
N ILE A 128 -26.01 0.59 20.20
CA ILE A 128 -26.64 -0.33 19.25
C ILE A 128 -27.39 0.53 18.22
N LEU A 129 -27.05 0.38 16.94
CA LEU A 129 -27.83 1.00 15.88
C LEU A 129 -29.23 0.38 15.83
N PRO A 130 -30.30 1.19 15.79
CA PRO A 130 -31.66 0.67 15.70
C PRO A 130 -31.90 -0.22 14.47
N PRO A 131 -32.82 -1.21 14.54
CA PRO A 131 -33.09 -2.12 13.41
C PRO A 131 -33.56 -1.41 12.14
N TYR A 132 -34.26 -0.28 12.29
CA TYR A 132 -34.77 0.57 11.22
C TYR A 132 -33.76 1.61 10.72
N PHE A 133 -32.54 1.64 11.27
CA PHE A 133 -31.48 2.51 10.77
C PHE A 133 -31.11 2.02 9.37
N ALA A 134 -31.62 2.63 8.30
CA ALA A 134 -31.53 2.09 6.94
C ALA A 134 -30.51 2.84 6.07
N ALA A 135 -30.04 2.17 5.03
CA ALA A 135 -29.31 2.76 3.92
C ALA A 135 -30.18 2.81 2.66
N GLY A 136 -29.79 3.62 1.69
CA GLY A 136 -30.45 3.73 0.40
C GLY A 136 -30.73 5.17 -0.04
N PRO A 137 -31.28 5.35 -1.25
CA PRO A 137 -31.56 6.67 -1.81
C PRO A 137 -32.41 7.52 -0.86
N GLY A 138 -31.99 8.76 -0.66
CA GLY A 138 -32.68 9.72 0.22
C GLY A 138 -32.47 9.51 1.72
N HIS A 139 -31.74 8.47 2.16
CA HIS A 139 -31.38 8.29 3.57
C HIS A 139 -30.05 8.96 3.86
N PHE A 140 -30.00 9.94 4.76
CA PHE A 140 -28.77 10.64 5.11
C PHE A 140 -28.61 10.79 6.61
N LEU A 141 -27.37 10.84 7.07
CA LEU A 141 -27.01 10.89 8.49
C LEU A 141 -26.57 12.30 8.88
N GLU A 142 -27.15 12.81 9.96
CA GLU A 142 -26.62 13.94 10.71
C GLU A 142 -25.93 13.46 11.98
N LEU A 143 -24.64 13.75 12.10
CA LEU A 143 -23.79 13.49 13.24
C LEU A 143 -23.69 14.76 14.08
N VAL A 144 -24.20 14.72 15.31
CA VAL A 144 -24.11 15.82 16.27
C VAL A 144 -23.11 15.45 17.35
N GLU A 145 -22.05 16.24 17.53
CA GLU A 145 -21.10 16.06 18.62
C GLU A 145 -21.21 17.21 19.61
N LEU A 146 -21.36 16.85 20.88
CA LEU A 146 -21.53 17.79 21.97
C LEU A 146 -20.40 17.56 22.97
N SER A 147 -19.44 18.49 23.06
CA SER A 147 -18.41 18.45 24.09
C SER A 147 -18.92 19.12 25.36
N VAL A 148 -19.06 18.35 26.43
CA VAL A 148 -19.75 18.72 27.67
C VAL A 148 -18.74 18.78 28.81
N LYS A 149 -18.67 19.89 29.56
CA LYS A 149 -17.90 19.94 30.81
C LYS A 149 -18.53 19.05 31.85
N LEU A 150 -17.76 18.18 32.50
CA LEU A 150 -18.28 17.32 33.57
C LEU A 150 -18.20 17.99 34.94
N ALA A 151 -17.24 18.88 35.17
CA ALA A 151 -16.98 19.52 36.46
C ALA A 151 -17.28 21.02 36.39
N GLU A 152 -18.55 21.39 36.53
CA GLU A 152 -18.92 22.71 37.07
C GLU A 152 -19.57 22.46 38.43
N ASN A 153 -19.24 23.29 39.41
CA ASN A 153 -19.31 23.08 40.88
C ASN A 153 -20.69 22.71 41.50
N GLU A 154 -21.69 22.30 40.72
CA GLU A 154 -23.06 22.07 41.17
C GLU A 154 -23.65 20.68 40.86
N TYR A 155 -23.00 19.82 40.04
CA TYR A 155 -23.58 18.53 39.63
C TYR A 155 -22.58 17.36 39.63
N ASP A 156 -23.07 16.16 39.98
CA ASP A 156 -22.34 14.89 39.80
C ASP A 156 -22.15 14.61 38.29
N PRO A 157 -20.91 14.33 37.81
CA PRO A 157 -20.65 13.93 36.43
C PRO A 157 -21.54 12.79 35.90
N ALA A 158 -21.94 11.85 36.75
CA ALA A 158 -22.82 10.76 36.36
C ALA A 158 -24.27 11.23 36.12
N GLU A 159 -24.77 12.13 36.96
CA GLU A 159 -26.08 12.76 36.78
C GLU A 159 -26.10 13.63 35.53
N ARG A 160 -25.06 14.45 35.31
CA ARG A 160 -24.93 15.27 34.09
C ARG A 160 -24.88 14.41 32.82
N SER A 161 -24.19 13.28 32.88
CA SER A 161 -24.13 12.33 31.76
C SER A 161 -25.47 11.66 31.47
N ARG A 162 -26.29 11.44 32.50
CA ARG A 162 -27.63 10.87 32.38
C ARG A 162 -28.62 11.90 31.82
N TRP A 163 -28.61 13.12 32.36
CA TRP A 163 -29.45 14.22 31.90
C TRP A 163 -29.30 14.47 30.39
N ILE A 164 -28.07 14.51 29.87
CA ILE A 164 -27.86 14.71 28.41
C ILE A 164 -28.45 13.57 27.57
N LYS A 165 -28.40 12.33 28.05
CA LYS A 165 -29.06 11.22 27.34
C LYS A 165 -30.57 11.37 27.32
N GLU A 166 -31.16 11.78 28.43
CA GLU A 166 -32.61 12.01 28.58
C GLU A 166 -33.08 13.17 27.70
N GLU A 167 -32.37 14.30 27.71
CA GLU A 167 -32.66 15.45 26.85
C GLU A 167 -32.47 15.11 25.37
N TRP A 168 -31.42 14.37 25.01
CA TRP A 168 -31.23 13.93 23.64
C TRP A 168 -32.42 13.06 23.17
N GLN A 169 -32.90 12.17 24.03
CA GLN A 169 -34.07 11.35 23.74
C GLN A 169 -35.33 12.22 23.55
N ALA A 170 -35.55 13.22 24.41
CA ALA A 170 -36.66 14.17 24.26
C ALA A 170 -36.57 14.98 22.94
N VAL A 171 -35.36 15.35 22.51
CA VAL A 171 -35.13 16.00 21.21
C VAL A 171 -35.50 15.07 20.06
N VAL A 172 -35.10 13.80 20.11
CA VAL A 172 -35.43 12.80 19.08
C VAL A 172 -36.94 12.59 18.98
N GLU A 173 -37.64 12.50 20.11
CA GLU A 173 -39.10 12.33 20.15
C GLU A 173 -39.85 13.57 19.62
N SER A 174 -39.39 14.77 19.99
CA SER A 174 -39.92 16.03 19.47
C SER A 174 -39.76 16.13 17.94
N LEU A 175 -38.59 15.76 17.41
CA LEU A 175 -38.34 15.76 15.97
C LEU A 175 -39.15 14.70 15.21
N GLY A 176 -39.41 13.55 15.83
CA GLY A 176 -40.22 12.47 15.24
C GLY A 176 -41.73 12.78 15.17
N THR A 177 -42.23 13.71 15.99
CA THR A 177 -43.65 14.10 16.05
C THR A 177 -43.99 15.32 15.20
N ALA A 178 -42.98 15.97 14.58
CA ALA A 178 -43.19 17.11 13.71
C ALA A 178 -44.05 16.73 12.48
N PRO A 179 -45.02 17.57 12.09
CA PRO A 179 -45.88 17.27 10.95
C PRO A 179 -45.04 17.06 9.68
N SER A 180 -45.20 15.90 9.07
CA SER A 180 -44.56 15.54 7.81
C SER A 180 -45.20 16.31 6.66
N ASP A 181 -44.86 17.59 6.53
CA ASP A 181 -45.11 18.33 5.31
C ASP A 181 -44.31 17.67 4.17
N SER A 182 -44.93 17.50 3.01
CA SER A 182 -44.35 16.78 1.84
C SER A 182 -43.01 17.34 1.32
N SER A 183 -42.57 18.49 1.82
CA SER A 183 -41.29 19.14 1.52
C SER A 183 -40.20 18.90 2.58
N PHE A 184 -40.52 18.34 3.75
CA PHE A 184 -39.58 18.19 4.86
C PHE A 184 -39.04 16.76 5.00
N PRO A 185 -37.72 16.57 5.22
CA PRO A 185 -37.16 15.27 5.52
C PRO A 185 -37.75 14.68 6.81
N GLY A 186 -38.31 13.48 6.72
CA GLY A 186 -38.81 12.77 7.89
C GLY A 186 -37.65 12.19 8.70
N LEU A 187 -37.66 12.38 10.02
CA LEU A 187 -36.73 11.65 10.89
C LEU A 187 -37.12 10.17 10.86
N VAL A 188 -36.21 9.32 10.40
CA VAL A 188 -36.39 7.85 10.46
C VAL A 188 -36.07 7.38 11.87
N CYS A 189 -34.94 7.84 12.41
CA CYS A 189 -34.57 7.54 13.78
C CYS A 189 -33.47 8.42 14.35
N GLY A 190 -33.44 8.53 15.67
CA GLY A 190 -32.33 9.08 16.43
C GLY A 190 -31.76 8.09 17.44
N SER A 191 -30.47 8.18 17.70
CA SER A 191 -29.79 7.46 18.79
C SER A 191 -28.60 8.27 19.27
N GLY A 192 -28.05 7.96 20.45
CA GLY A 192 -26.88 8.69 20.93
C GLY A 192 -26.16 7.98 22.07
N GLY A 193 -24.88 8.29 22.23
CA GLY A 193 -24.01 7.67 23.22
C GLY A 193 -22.75 8.49 23.48
N TRP A 194 -22.05 8.16 24.56
CA TRP A 194 -20.82 8.83 24.94
C TRP A 194 -19.63 8.18 24.26
N PHE A 195 -18.70 8.98 23.71
CA PHE A 195 -17.43 8.43 23.26
C PHE A 195 -16.64 7.84 24.41
N GLU A 196 -15.97 6.74 24.13
CA GLU A 196 -15.02 6.11 25.02
C GLU A 196 -13.71 6.93 25.02
N GLU A 197 -13.26 7.38 26.19
CA GLU A 197 -12.11 8.27 26.34
C GLU A 197 -11.00 7.63 27.20
N GLN A 198 -9.74 7.88 26.85
CA GLN A 198 -8.57 7.27 27.51
C GLN A 198 -8.29 7.80 28.92
N LEU A 199 -8.72 9.02 29.21
CA LEU A 199 -8.43 9.72 30.46
C LEU A 199 -9.68 10.49 30.90
N PRO A 200 -9.89 10.67 32.21
CA PRO A 200 -10.90 11.59 32.71
C PRO A 200 -10.51 13.01 32.31
N LEU A 201 -11.06 13.47 31.19
CA LEU A 201 -10.97 14.85 30.75
C LEU A 201 -11.96 15.71 31.55
N GLU A 202 -11.67 17.02 31.65
CA GLU A 202 -12.62 18.01 32.19
C GLU A 202 -13.94 18.04 31.41
N SER A 203 -13.96 17.44 30.21
CA SER A 203 -15.10 17.35 29.32
C SER A 203 -15.20 16.00 28.62
N ARG A 204 -16.42 15.50 28.43
CA ARG A 204 -16.70 14.33 27.58
C ARG A 204 -17.44 14.74 26.32
N THR A 205 -17.23 13.98 25.24
CA THR A 205 -18.00 14.19 24.01
C THR A 205 -19.15 13.18 23.87
N PHE A 206 -20.36 13.69 23.74
CA PHE A 206 -21.56 12.93 23.40
C PHE A 206 -21.76 12.94 21.88
N LEU A 207 -22.01 11.76 21.31
CA LEU A 207 -22.37 11.56 19.91
C LEU A 207 -23.87 11.33 19.78
N GLY A 208 -24.53 12.20 19.02
CA GLY A 208 -25.88 12.03 18.53
C GLY A 208 -25.90 11.62 17.06
N LEU A 209 -26.71 10.62 16.72
CA LEU A 209 -26.95 10.13 15.37
C LEU A 209 -28.41 10.40 15.02
N LEU A 210 -28.66 11.14 13.93
CA LEU A 210 -30.00 11.38 13.39
C LEU A 210 -30.04 10.90 11.94
N LEU A 211 -30.83 9.86 11.67
CA LEU A 211 -31.06 9.36 10.32
C LEU A 211 -32.33 9.98 9.76
N TRP A 212 -32.19 10.67 8.64
CA TRP A 212 -33.25 11.36 7.95
C TRP A 212 -33.59 10.67 6.63
N ARG A 213 -34.83 10.85 6.15
CA ARG A 213 -35.27 10.40 4.83
C ARG A 213 -35.92 11.53 4.04
N THR A 214 -35.44 11.75 2.82
CA THR A 214 -36.07 12.70 1.89
C THR A 214 -36.95 12.01 0.86
N PRO A 215 -38.00 12.69 0.38
CA PRO A 215 -38.80 12.23 -0.75
C PRO A 215 -38.18 12.55 -2.13
N ARG A 216 -37.06 13.29 -2.21
CA ARG A 216 -36.37 13.65 -3.47
C ARG A 216 -34.85 13.51 -3.37
N ASP A 217 -34.21 13.19 -4.50
CA ASP A 217 -32.77 12.93 -4.63
C ASP A 217 -31.87 14.18 -4.55
N ALA A 218 -32.45 15.39 -4.58
CA ALA A 218 -31.70 16.64 -4.54
C ALA A 218 -31.86 17.31 -3.18
N ILE A 219 -30.76 17.44 -2.44
CA ILE A 219 -30.73 18.05 -1.12
C ILE A 219 -29.70 19.19 -1.10
N THR A 220 -30.18 20.42 -1.13
CA THR A 220 -29.53 21.53 -0.41
C THR A 220 -30.05 21.49 1.02
N TRP A 221 -29.50 20.60 1.85
CA TRP A 221 -29.80 20.57 3.29
C TRP A 221 -28.84 21.52 3.97
N THR A 222 -29.38 22.64 4.42
CA THR A 222 -28.71 23.48 5.40
C THR A 222 -28.98 22.88 6.78
N PRO A 223 -27.98 22.81 7.68
CA PRO A 223 -28.14 22.26 9.02
C PRO A 223 -29.36 22.90 9.70
N HIS A 224 -30.36 22.08 9.98
CA HIS A 224 -31.72 22.53 10.19
C HIS A 224 -31.80 23.41 11.44
N GLN A 225 -32.34 24.64 11.28
CA GLN A 225 -32.50 25.58 12.39
C GLN A 225 -33.34 24.99 13.53
N THR A 226 -34.27 24.06 13.25
CA THR A 226 -35.07 23.40 14.30
C THR A 226 -34.29 22.36 15.09
N VAL A 227 -33.33 21.63 14.49
CA VAL A 227 -32.42 20.78 15.26
C VAL A 227 -31.57 21.67 16.16
N ARG A 228 -31.01 22.76 15.62
CA ARG A 228 -30.28 23.74 16.43
C ARG A 228 -31.12 24.38 17.54
N HIS A 229 -32.39 24.69 17.26
CA HIS A 229 -33.34 25.26 18.23
C HIS A 229 -33.71 24.26 19.32
N ASN A 230 -34.01 23.01 18.96
CA ASN A 230 -34.31 21.96 19.92
C ASN A 230 -33.07 21.54 20.73
N LEU A 231 -31.88 21.67 20.16
CA LEU A 231 -30.62 21.49 20.86
C LEU A 231 -30.24 22.70 21.74
N GLN A 232 -30.96 23.83 21.72
CA GLN A 232 -30.60 25.02 22.54
C GLN A 232 -30.52 24.71 24.04
N ALA A 233 -31.37 23.80 24.54
CA ALA A 233 -31.31 23.33 25.92
C ALA A 233 -29.98 22.63 26.25
N LEU A 234 -29.45 21.84 25.31
CA LEU A 234 -28.15 21.17 25.44
C LEU A 234 -26.97 22.12 25.19
N ILE A 235 -27.13 23.08 24.27
CA ILE A 235 -26.08 24.02 23.86
C ILE A 235 -25.57 24.86 25.04
N GLY A 236 -26.47 25.31 25.92
CA GLY A 236 -26.11 26.09 27.12
C GLY A 236 -25.11 25.39 28.06
N HIS A 237 -24.98 24.06 27.93
CA HIS A 237 -24.14 23.22 28.79
C HIS A 237 -22.94 22.59 28.04
N THR A 238 -22.71 23.00 26.79
CA THR A 238 -21.62 22.49 25.93
C THR A 238 -20.54 23.52 25.69
N ILE A 239 -19.28 23.08 25.63
CA ILE A 239 -18.12 23.92 25.28
C ILE A 239 -18.02 24.10 23.77
N ARG A 240 -18.30 23.01 23.05
CA ARG A 240 -18.18 22.93 21.59
C ARG A 240 -19.31 22.06 21.06
N GLN A 241 -19.84 22.49 19.92
CA GLN A 241 -20.81 21.75 19.14
C GLN A 241 -20.30 21.66 17.71
N SER A 242 -20.35 20.46 17.14
CA SER A 242 -20.26 20.24 15.70
C SER A 242 -21.50 19.47 15.25
N SER A 243 -22.04 19.85 14.08
CA SER A 243 -23.01 19.04 13.35
C SER A 243 -22.44 18.81 11.96
N LEU A 244 -22.50 17.56 11.49
CA LEU A 244 -21.99 17.14 10.21
C LEU A 244 -23.05 16.30 9.50
N VAL A 245 -23.27 16.59 8.22
CA VAL A 245 -24.31 15.91 7.44
C VAL A 245 -23.66 15.12 6.31
N THR A 246 -24.10 13.88 6.14
CA THR A 246 -23.66 13.01 5.05
C THR A 246 -24.57 13.13 3.84
N ALA A 247 -24.09 12.65 2.70
CA ALA A 247 -24.94 12.32 1.57
C ALA A 247 -25.72 11.01 1.85
N SER A 248 -26.20 10.36 0.78
CA SER A 248 -26.91 9.09 0.90
C SER A 248 -26.05 8.02 1.58
N MET A 249 -26.66 7.31 2.52
CA MET A 249 -26.05 6.21 3.26
C MET A 249 -26.01 4.94 2.41
N HIS A 250 -24.87 4.27 2.44
CA HIS A 250 -24.62 2.98 1.81
C HIS A 250 -24.39 1.91 2.88
N GLU A 251 -24.77 0.66 2.59
CA GLU A 251 -24.65 -0.47 3.51
C GLU A 251 -23.86 -1.62 2.91
N CYS A 252 -23.00 -2.21 3.73
CA CYS A 252 -22.42 -3.52 3.49
C CYS A 252 -22.94 -4.48 4.58
N SER A 253 -23.76 -5.45 4.19
CA SER A 253 -24.34 -6.44 5.09
C SER A 253 -23.73 -7.83 4.87
N SER A 254 -23.73 -8.66 5.92
CA SER A 254 -23.12 -9.99 5.97
C SER A 254 -23.79 -11.06 5.10
N LEU A 255 -24.76 -10.72 4.25
CA LEU A 255 -25.37 -11.63 3.28
C LEU A 255 -24.47 -11.80 2.04
N GLY A 256 -23.47 -12.66 2.21
CA GLY A 256 -22.41 -12.98 1.26
C GLY A 256 -22.81 -13.77 0.01
N THR A 257 -23.72 -13.26 -0.83
CA THR A 257 -23.96 -13.87 -2.17
C THR A 257 -23.85 -12.90 -3.35
N SER A 258 -23.87 -11.59 -3.14
CA SER A 258 -23.77 -10.62 -4.25
C SER A 258 -22.33 -10.09 -4.46
N LEU A 259 -21.61 -9.77 -3.38
CA LEU A 259 -20.28 -9.15 -3.47
C LEU A 259 -19.14 -10.17 -3.66
N ALA A 260 -19.22 -11.37 -3.09
CA ALA A 260 -18.23 -12.42 -3.35
C ALA A 260 -18.30 -12.90 -4.81
N ALA A 261 -19.51 -13.02 -5.37
CA ALA A 261 -19.70 -13.36 -6.78
C ALA A 261 -19.29 -12.22 -7.73
N ARG A 262 -19.46 -10.94 -7.34
CA ARG A 262 -18.99 -9.77 -8.12
C ARG A 262 -17.52 -9.44 -7.92
N SER A 263 -16.89 -9.83 -6.81
CA SER A 263 -15.46 -9.64 -6.52
C SER A 263 -14.61 -10.78 -7.09
N SER A 264 -15.08 -12.03 -7.02
CA SER A 264 -14.52 -13.12 -7.81
C SER A 264 -14.74 -12.88 -9.30
N ALA A 265 -15.91 -12.34 -9.69
CA ALA A 265 -16.13 -11.90 -11.04
C ALA A 265 -15.44 -10.59 -11.37
N SER A 266 -14.87 -9.79 -10.45
CA SER A 266 -14.13 -8.55 -10.77
C SER A 266 -12.64 -8.84 -10.99
N LEU A 267 -12.05 -9.73 -10.19
CA LEU A 267 -10.71 -10.27 -10.46
C LEU A 267 -10.73 -11.22 -11.67
N ALA A 268 -11.80 -12.03 -11.83
CA ALA A 268 -12.01 -12.81 -13.05
C ALA A 268 -12.49 -11.95 -14.23
N SER A 269 -13.28 -10.88 -14.04
CA SER A 269 -13.68 -9.99 -15.14
C SER A 269 -12.61 -9.01 -15.53
N LEU A 270 -11.64 -8.64 -14.69
CA LEU A 270 -10.49 -7.86 -15.15
C LEU A 270 -9.53 -8.73 -15.97
N SER A 271 -9.46 -10.04 -15.67
CA SER A 271 -8.79 -11.01 -16.55
C SER A 271 -9.60 -11.40 -17.80
N LEU A 272 -10.93 -11.19 -17.82
CA LEU A 272 -11.82 -11.45 -18.97
C LEU A 272 -12.30 -10.20 -19.74
N SER A 273 -12.25 -8.98 -19.19
CA SER A 273 -12.73 -7.76 -19.87
C SER A 273 -11.69 -7.19 -20.83
N LEU A 274 -10.42 -7.51 -20.62
CA LEU A 274 -9.36 -7.42 -21.63
C LEU A 274 -9.55 -8.39 -22.81
N SER A 275 -10.50 -9.34 -22.75
CA SER A 275 -10.76 -10.31 -23.81
C SER A 275 -12.02 -10.05 -24.65
N LEU A 276 -12.80 -8.98 -24.39
CA LEU A 276 -14.09 -8.76 -25.08
C LEU A 276 -14.21 -7.43 -25.84
N ALA A 277 -13.15 -6.61 -25.87
CA ALA A 277 -13.03 -5.51 -26.82
C ALA A 277 -12.06 -5.86 -27.96
N SER A 278 -12.40 -6.87 -28.76
CA SER A 278 -12.11 -6.87 -30.20
C SER A 278 -12.68 -8.13 -30.88
N SER A 279 -13.34 -7.90 -32.00
CA SER A 279 -13.61 -8.88 -33.04
C SER A 279 -12.37 -9.76 -33.29
N SER A 280 -12.56 -11.07 -33.20
CA SER A 280 -11.58 -12.16 -33.41
C SER A 280 -10.71 -11.97 -34.67
N PRO A 281 -9.45 -12.47 -34.73
CA PRO A 281 -9.06 -13.81 -34.27
C PRO A 281 -7.68 -13.98 -33.59
N SER A 282 -7.48 -15.20 -33.08
CA SER A 282 -6.29 -15.83 -32.48
C SER A 282 -6.10 -15.64 -30.97
N SER A 283 -6.23 -16.76 -30.26
CA SER A 283 -6.00 -16.90 -28.84
C SER A 283 -4.54 -16.60 -28.48
N ALA A 284 -4.30 -15.46 -27.85
CA ALA A 284 -3.14 -15.26 -27.00
C ALA A 284 -3.69 -15.01 -25.60
N SER A 285 -3.68 -16.04 -24.75
CA SER A 285 -3.83 -15.85 -23.30
C SER A 285 -2.81 -14.79 -22.87
N LEU A 286 -3.24 -13.76 -22.13
CA LEU A 286 -2.34 -12.72 -21.62
C LEU A 286 -1.07 -13.37 -21.02
N ALA A 287 0.07 -13.15 -21.65
CA ALA A 287 1.40 -13.51 -21.14
C ALA A 287 1.80 -12.72 -19.90
N ALA A 288 0.87 -11.94 -19.34
CA ALA A 288 1.11 -10.94 -18.32
C ALA A 288 1.72 -11.59 -17.08
N TYR A 289 2.89 -11.06 -16.70
CA TYR A 289 3.64 -11.34 -15.47
C TYR A 289 4.57 -12.56 -15.44
N SER A 290 4.74 -13.33 -16.53
CA SER A 290 5.50 -14.59 -16.48
C SER A 290 6.90 -14.41 -15.88
N GLY A 291 7.17 -15.05 -14.72
CA GLY A 291 8.48 -15.06 -14.06
C GLY A 291 8.67 -14.06 -12.91
N THR A 292 7.60 -13.45 -12.40
CA THR A 292 7.65 -12.52 -11.25
C THR A 292 6.93 -13.09 -10.01
N ILE A 293 7.38 -12.71 -8.81
CA ILE A 293 6.74 -13.12 -7.54
C ILE A 293 5.30 -12.60 -7.41
N PHE A 294 4.97 -11.54 -8.16
CA PHE A 294 3.65 -10.91 -8.19
C PHE A 294 2.62 -11.68 -9.02
N GLN A 295 2.92 -12.89 -9.51
CA GLN A 295 1.94 -13.81 -10.11
C GLN A 295 1.21 -14.69 -9.10
N THR A 296 1.59 -14.63 -7.83
CA THR A 296 1.05 -15.51 -6.80
C THR A 296 -0.48 -15.40 -6.77
N LEU A 297 -1.16 -16.55 -6.79
CA LEU A 297 -2.61 -16.60 -6.62
C LEU A 297 -2.94 -16.27 -5.17
N ILE A 298 -3.62 -15.14 -4.96
CA ILE A 298 -4.00 -14.67 -3.64
C ILE A 298 -5.44 -15.10 -3.34
N SER A 299 -5.64 -15.66 -2.15
CA SER A 299 -6.98 -15.96 -1.64
C SER A 299 -7.74 -14.65 -1.35
N PRO A 300 -9.09 -14.64 -1.47
CA PRO A 300 -9.88 -13.46 -1.10
C PRO A 300 -9.53 -12.94 0.30
N PRO A 301 -9.63 -11.62 0.54
CA PRO A 301 -9.32 -11.02 1.82
C PRO A 301 -10.10 -11.69 2.95
N ARG A 302 -9.38 -12.41 3.82
CA ARG A 302 -9.93 -13.07 5.00
C ARG A 302 -9.15 -12.68 6.23
N TYR A 303 -9.87 -12.30 7.27
CA TYR A 303 -9.33 -12.12 8.60
C TYR A 303 -8.92 -13.46 9.20
N THR A 304 -7.67 -13.58 9.66
CA THR A 304 -7.24 -14.76 10.44
C THR A 304 -7.29 -14.45 11.92
N SER A 305 -7.86 -15.38 12.70
CA SER A 305 -7.79 -15.35 14.16
C SER A 305 -6.45 -15.85 14.68
N ASP A 306 -5.75 -16.66 13.88
CA ASP A 306 -4.41 -17.14 14.21
C ASP A 306 -3.40 -16.10 13.77
N LYS A 307 -3.00 -15.29 14.74
CA LYS A 307 -1.96 -14.29 14.56
C LYS A 307 -0.75 -14.80 15.28
N ASP A 308 0.13 -15.45 14.52
CA ASP A 308 1.47 -15.89 14.87
C ASP A 308 2.41 -14.71 15.31
N PHE A 309 1.87 -13.59 15.78
CA PHE A 309 2.58 -12.33 16.00
C PHE A 309 2.23 -11.72 17.34
N GLU A 310 3.26 -11.49 18.15
CA GLU A 310 3.13 -10.68 19.36
C GLU A 310 3.13 -9.19 19.00
N TYR A 311 1.95 -8.57 19.10
CA TYR A 311 1.75 -7.15 18.84
C TYR A 311 2.67 -6.22 19.65
N GLN A 312 3.04 -6.63 20.86
CA GLN A 312 3.85 -5.82 21.78
C GLN A 312 5.35 -5.90 21.46
N THR A 313 5.83 -7.05 20.98
CA THR A 313 7.25 -7.25 20.60
C THR A 313 7.50 -7.01 19.11
N ARG A 314 6.43 -6.86 18.32
CA ARG A 314 6.43 -6.76 16.86
C ARG A 314 7.14 -7.94 16.17
N PHE A 315 7.31 -9.06 16.86
CA PHE A 315 8.11 -10.17 16.39
C PHE A 315 7.21 -11.34 16.00
N ASP A 316 7.30 -11.68 14.72
CA ASP A 316 6.60 -12.81 14.12
C ASP A 316 7.24 -14.12 14.57
N VAL A 317 6.43 -15.03 15.13
CA VAL A 317 6.88 -16.37 15.57
C VAL A 317 7.48 -17.14 14.39
N ARG A 318 6.95 -16.95 13.17
CA ARG A 318 7.52 -17.55 11.97
C ARG A 318 8.90 -16.98 11.65
N ALA A 319 9.09 -15.67 11.79
CA ALA A 319 10.40 -15.03 11.62
C ALA A 319 11.42 -15.57 12.64
N ARG A 320 11.04 -15.75 13.91
CA ARG A 320 11.92 -16.34 14.94
C ARG A 320 12.31 -17.77 14.59
N LYS A 321 11.33 -18.62 14.28
CA LYS A 321 11.58 -20.00 13.86
C LYS A 321 12.47 -20.07 12.62
N SER A 322 12.24 -19.17 11.66
CA SER A 322 13.04 -19.10 10.44
C SER A 322 14.50 -18.73 10.72
N ILE A 323 14.76 -17.80 11.65
CA ILE A 323 16.12 -17.49 12.13
C ILE A 323 16.76 -18.72 12.79
N ASP A 324 16.04 -19.44 13.64
CA ASP A 324 16.54 -20.64 14.30
C ASP A 324 16.84 -21.76 13.28
N ASP A 325 16.03 -21.89 12.24
CA ASP A 325 16.23 -22.85 11.15
C ASP A 325 17.46 -22.48 10.28
N VAL A 326 17.74 -21.19 10.08
CA VAL A 326 18.99 -20.71 9.44
C VAL A 326 20.20 -21.04 10.32
N ALA A 327 20.13 -20.75 11.62
CA ALA A 327 21.20 -21.09 12.58
C ALA A 327 21.48 -22.60 12.62
N SER A 328 20.42 -23.40 12.45
CA SER A 328 20.47 -24.86 12.39
C SER A 328 20.80 -25.42 10.99
N ARG A 329 21.08 -24.55 10.00
CA ARG A 329 21.37 -24.90 8.59
C ARG A 329 20.28 -25.73 7.90
N ARG A 330 19.04 -25.61 8.36
CA ARG A 330 17.86 -26.22 7.69
C ARG A 330 17.40 -25.38 6.50
N ARG A 331 17.85 -24.13 6.43
CA ARG A 331 17.44 -23.11 5.48
C ARG A 331 18.61 -22.21 5.10
N ILE A 332 18.56 -21.62 3.90
CA ILE A 332 19.65 -20.78 3.39
C ILE A 332 19.60 -19.38 4.02
N CYS A 333 18.41 -18.81 4.14
CA CYS A 333 18.22 -17.45 4.62
C CYS A 333 16.88 -17.31 5.36
N PRO A 334 16.72 -16.25 6.19
CA PRO A 334 15.46 -16.01 6.88
C PRO A 334 14.29 -15.79 5.90
N SER A 335 13.11 -16.23 6.30
CA SER A 335 11.84 -16.01 5.60
C SER A 335 11.51 -14.52 5.46
N PRO A 336 10.64 -14.15 4.51
CA PRO A 336 10.06 -12.81 4.45
C PRO A 336 9.45 -12.38 5.79
N GLU A 337 9.83 -11.18 6.25
CA GLU A 337 9.23 -10.56 7.43
C GLU A 337 7.89 -9.92 7.04
N ALA A 338 6.84 -10.21 7.78
CA ALA A 338 5.56 -9.56 7.59
C ALA A 338 5.47 -8.29 8.44
N ILE A 339 5.15 -7.17 7.80
CA ILE A 339 5.03 -5.86 8.47
C ILE A 339 3.68 -5.28 8.13
N TRP A 340 2.68 -5.57 8.98
CA TRP A 340 1.39 -4.90 8.94
C TRP A 340 1.25 -3.95 10.12
N CYS A 341 0.43 -2.92 9.94
CA CYS A 341 0.11 -1.99 11.00
C CYS A 341 -1.34 -2.25 11.43
N PRO A 342 -1.58 -2.57 12.70
CA PRO A 342 -2.94 -2.79 13.19
C PRO A 342 -3.78 -1.50 13.06
N MET A 343 -5.07 -1.65 12.80
CA MET A 343 -6.02 -0.54 12.69
C MET A 343 -5.98 0.40 13.89
N GLY A 344 -5.79 -0.14 15.10
CA GLY A 344 -5.68 0.64 16.33
C GLY A 344 -4.42 1.49 16.41
N ALA A 345 -3.33 1.07 15.75
CA ALA A 345 -2.09 1.85 15.67
C ALA A 345 -2.18 2.99 14.66
N MET A 346 -3.13 2.93 13.71
CA MET A 346 -3.38 4.06 12.83
C MET A 346 -3.70 5.29 13.67
N GLY A 347 -4.67 5.25 14.58
CA GLY A 347 -5.07 6.40 15.43
C GLY A 347 -3.96 7.09 16.24
N GLN A 348 -2.76 6.49 16.36
CA GLN A 348 -1.63 7.00 17.16
C GLN A 348 -0.65 7.88 16.36
N GLY A 349 -0.95 8.16 15.08
CA GLY A 349 -0.01 8.86 14.19
C GLY A 349 1.26 8.05 13.89
N GLY A 350 1.27 6.75 14.24
CA GLY A 350 2.44 5.87 14.17
C GLY A 350 2.80 5.36 12.77
N PHE A 351 2.23 5.94 11.71
CA PHE A 351 2.52 5.55 10.35
C PHE A 351 3.73 6.29 9.79
N PRO A 352 4.58 5.67 8.95
CA PRO A 352 5.45 6.41 8.06
C PRO A 352 4.57 7.39 7.26
N THR A 353 4.82 8.69 7.42
CA THR A 353 4.23 9.69 6.54
C THR A 353 4.70 9.39 5.13
N PHE A 354 3.75 9.19 4.21
CA PHE A 354 4.07 9.08 2.81
C PHE A 354 4.59 10.44 2.35
N GLN A 355 5.92 10.56 2.18
CA GLN A 355 6.46 11.59 1.33
C GLN A 355 5.92 11.32 -0.08
N ASP A 356 5.44 12.35 -0.77
CA ASP A 356 4.95 12.21 -2.14
C ASP A 356 5.94 11.39 -2.98
N VAL A 357 5.41 10.61 -3.93
CA VAL A 357 6.22 9.79 -4.86
C VAL A 357 7.40 10.66 -5.29
N PRO A 358 8.66 10.30 -4.97
CA PRO A 358 9.77 11.20 -5.20
C PRO A 358 9.74 11.61 -6.67
N SER A 359 9.79 12.93 -6.92
CA SER A 359 9.89 13.43 -8.29
C SER A 359 11.06 12.71 -8.97
N GLN A 360 10.91 12.40 -10.27
CA GLN A 360 11.78 11.52 -11.08
C GLN A 360 13.31 11.70 -10.92
N ALA A 361 13.78 12.75 -10.26
CA ALA A 361 15.17 13.16 -10.17
C ALA A 361 16.01 12.55 -9.01
N ALA A 362 15.49 11.64 -8.16
CA ALA A 362 16.21 11.23 -6.93
C ALA A 362 16.85 9.83 -6.94
N ALA A 363 16.44 8.90 -7.82
CA ALA A 363 16.96 7.52 -7.80
C ALA A 363 18.19 7.36 -8.71
N PRO A 364 19.26 6.66 -8.28
CA PRO A 364 20.34 6.29 -9.19
C PRO A 364 19.79 5.43 -10.33
N THR A 365 20.31 5.65 -11.53
CA THR A 365 19.91 4.92 -12.74
C THR A 365 21.10 4.22 -13.36
N VAL A 366 20.84 3.05 -13.91
CA VAL A 366 21.79 2.22 -14.63
C VAL A 366 21.20 1.90 -16.00
N ASP A 367 21.99 2.13 -17.04
CA ASP A 367 21.66 1.72 -18.39
C ASP A 367 22.29 0.36 -18.67
N VAL A 368 21.49 -0.60 -19.13
CA VAL A 368 21.91 -1.97 -19.41
C VAL A 368 21.92 -2.18 -20.91
N LEU A 369 23.11 -2.36 -21.47
CA LEU A 369 23.32 -2.76 -22.86
C LEU A 369 23.19 -4.27 -23.00
N TRP A 370 22.28 -4.73 -23.85
CA TRP A 370 21.95 -6.14 -24.04
C TRP A 370 22.59 -6.72 -25.30
N LEU A 371 23.37 -7.78 -25.12
CA LEU A 371 24.03 -8.54 -26.19
C LEU A 371 23.61 -10.00 -26.13
N GLN A 372 23.44 -10.64 -27.29
CA GLN A 372 23.35 -12.09 -27.41
C GLN A 372 24.72 -12.62 -27.83
N LEU A 373 25.20 -13.62 -27.11
CA LEU A 373 26.53 -14.21 -27.28
C LEU A 373 26.40 -15.68 -27.62
N ASN A 374 27.21 -16.17 -28.56
CA ASN A 374 27.41 -17.59 -28.77
C ASN A 374 28.63 -18.07 -27.95
N ASN A 375 28.37 -18.77 -26.85
CA ASN A 375 29.38 -19.28 -25.92
C ASN A 375 30.21 -20.44 -26.47
N GLN A 376 29.89 -20.96 -27.66
CA GLN A 376 30.70 -21.99 -28.33
C GLN A 376 32.03 -21.42 -28.88
N HIS A 377 32.16 -20.09 -28.89
CA HIS A 377 33.26 -19.35 -29.50
C HIS A 377 34.07 -18.58 -28.44
N PRO A 378 35.26 -19.05 -28.03
CA PRO A 378 36.05 -18.39 -26.98
C PRO A 378 36.50 -16.97 -27.36
N GLU A 379 36.62 -16.65 -28.64
CA GLU A 379 36.91 -15.33 -29.17
C GLU A 379 35.87 -14.28 -28.76
N THR A 380 34.62 -14.68 -28.54
CA THR A 380 33.49 -13.82 -28.16
C THR A 380 33.76 -13.12 -26.83
N LEU A 381 34.34 -13.80 -25.84
CA LEU A 381 34.68 -13.20 -24.55
C LEU A 381 35.75 -12.10 -24.67
N SER A 382 36.72 -12.29 -25.57
CA SER A 382 37.77 -11.30 -25.81
C SER A 382 37.22 -10.04 -26.50
N LEU A 383 36.27 -10.19 -27.41
CA LEU A 383 35.56 -9.09 -28.09
C LEU A 383 34.72 -8.29 -27.09
N VAL A 384 33.96 -8.96 -26.23
CA VAL A 384 33.18 -8.31 -25.17
C VAL A 384 34.08 -7.60 -24.15
N ARG A 385 35.25 -8.17 -23.82
CA ARG A 385 36.25 -7.49 -22.98
C ARG A 385 36.75 -6.21 -23.64
N ARG A 386 37.10 -6.24 -24.92
CA ARG A 386 37.51 -5.04 -25.67
C ARG A 386 36.40 -3.99 -25.69
N LEU A 387 35.14 -4.39 -25.87
CA LEU A 387 34.00 -3.47 -25.83
C LEU A 387 33.90 -2.77 -24.47
N ARG A 388 33.98 -3.52 -23.36
CA ARG A 388 33.91 -2.96 -22.00
C ARG A 388 35.00 -1.91 -21.75
N LEU A 389 36.23 -2.20 -22.16
CA LEU A 389 37.36 -1.27 -22.03
C LEU A 389 37.18 -0.03 -22.92
N ALA A 390 36.68 -0.21 -24.16
CA ALA A 390 36.40 0.90 -25.07
C ALA A 390 35.30 1.83 -24.54
N ILE A 391 34.20 1.26 -24.01
CA ILE A 391 33.14 2.03 -23.35
C ILE A 391 33.73 2.87 -22.21
N HIS A 392 34.56 2.26 -21.35
CA HIS A 392 35.17 2.99 -20.24
C HIS A 392 36.09 4.13 -20.72
N ASN A 393 36.98 3.84 -21.66
CA ASN A 393 38.00 4.80 -22.10
C ASN A 393 37.44 5.93 -22.96
N SER A 394 36.49 5.62 -23.84
CA SER A 394 35.98 6.57 -24.83
C SER A 394 34.80 7.40 -24.31
N LEU A 395 34.03 6.92 -23.35
CA LEU A 395 32.77 7.55 -22.91
C LEU A 395 32.86 8.25 -21.54
N GLY A 396 34.05 8.71 -21.15
CA GLY A 396 34.25 9.49 -19.92
C GLY A 396 34.29 8.65 -18.64
N SER A 397 34.75 7.40 -18.75
CA SER A 397 34.97 6.49 -17.62
C SER A 397 33.73 6.23 -16.76
N PRO A 398 32.60 5.79 -17.35
CA PRO A 398 31.45 5.32 -16.58
C PRO A 398 31.84 4.11 -15.73
N ARG A 399 31.06 3.88 -14.67
CA ARG A 399 31.23 2.68 -13.84
C ARG A 399 30.52 1.51 -14.53
N LEU A 400 31.21 0.38 -14.64
CA LEU A 400 30.76 -0.76 -15.42
C LEU A 400 30.67 -2.03 -14.59
N ARG A 401 29.58 -2.77 -14.74
CA ARG A 401 29.47 -4.19 -14.35
C ARG A 401 28.84 -4.97 -15.49
N TRP A 402 28.89 -6.28 -15.42
CA TRP A 402 28.31 -7.12 -16.44
C TRP A 402 28.00 -8.49 -15.87
N GLY A 403 27.07 -9.18 -16.52
CA GLY A 403 26.65 -10.51 -16.11
C GLY A 403 25.82 -11.19 -17.18
N ARG A 404 25.64 -12.48 -17.00
CA ARG A 404 24.83 -13.32 -17.90
C ARG A 404 23.42 -13.43 -17.38
N GLU A 405 22.46 -13.36 -18.29
CA GLU A 405 21.06 -13.60 -17.97
C GLU A 405 20.86 -15.09 -17.65
N THR A 406 20.22 -15.37 -16.52
CA THR A 406 19.90 -16.72 -16.04
C THR A 406 18.41 -17.03 -16.10
N SER A 407 17.57 -16.03 -16.37
CA SER A 407 16.10 -16.10 -16.34
C SER A 407 15.44 -16.78 -17.55
N GLN A 408 16.16 -16.99 -18.66
CA GLN A 408 15.63 -17.69 -19.83
C GLN A 408 16.18 -19.12 -19.91
N GLY A 409 15.28 -20.12 -19.88
CA GLY A 409 15.61 -21.49 -20.23
C GLY A 409 16.32 -21.50 -21.58
N ALA A 410 17.52 -22.07 -21.62
CA ALA A 410 18.47 -21.99 -22.72
C ALA A 410 17.80 -22.04 -24.10
N THR A 411 17.63 -20.89 -24.73
CA THR A 411 17.22 -20.78 -26.12
C THR A 411 18.38 -21.24 -26.99
N GLY A 412 18.42 -22.53 -27.28
CA GLY A 412 19.46 -23.17 -28.09
C GLY A 412 20.74 -23.48 -27.30
N ALA A 413 21.33 -24.63 -27.58
CA ALA A 413 22.58 -25.05 -26.97
C ALA A 413 23.71 -24.06 -27.31
N GLY A 414 24.09 -23.20 -26.34
CA GLY A 414 25.27 -22.34 -26.43
C GLY A 414 25.02 -20.85 -26.68
N VAL A 415 23.78 -20.36 -26.81
CA VAL A 415 23.51 -18.91 -26.89
C VAL A 415 23.11 -18.38 -25.51
N CYS A 416 23.71 -17.26 -25.10
CA CYS A 416 23.48 -16.61 -23.81
C CYS A 416 23.25 -15.11 -24.00
N ARG A 417 22.29 -14.54 -23.28
CA ARG A 417 22.12 -13.09 -23.21
C ARG A 417 23.00 -12.51 -22.11
N MET A 418 23.68 -11.40 -22.39
CA MET A 418 24.59 -10.72 -21.48
C MET A 418 24.20 -9.25 -21.37
N GLY A 419 24.16 -8.75 -20.14
CA GLY A 419 23.95 -7.35 -19.83
C GLY A 419 25.26 -6.67 -19.44
N ILE A 420 25.59 -5.54 -20.07
CA ILE A 420 26.63 -4.62 -19.61
C ILE A 420 25.93 -3.45 -18.93
N LEU A 421 26.09 -3.35 -17.62
CA LEU A 421 25.55 -2.31 -16.76
C LEU A 421 26.45 -1.09 -16.77
N ILE A 422 25.90 0.06 -17.11
CA ILE A 422 26.59 1.34 -17.25
C ILE A 422 25.96 2.35 -16.29
N GLU A 423 26.73 2.74 -15.28
CA GLU A 423 26.38 3.82 -14.34
C GLU A 423 27.18 5.06 -14.72
N TRP A 424 26.46 6.07 -15.22
CA TRP A 424 27.06 7.32 -15.68
C TRP A 424 27.34 8.26 -14.52
N LYS A 425 28.50 8.93 -14.53
CA LYS A 425 28.82 9.97 -13.55
C LYS A 425 27.92 11.21 -13.67
N LYS A 426 27.46 11.50 -14.88
CA LYS A 426 26.57 12.59 -15.26
C LYS A 426 25.65 12.11 -16.37
N ALA A 427 24.49 12.73 -16.53
CA ALA A 427 23.58 12.42 -17.63
C ALA A 427 24.33 12.47 -18.99
N PRO A 428 24.38 11.36 -19.75
CA PRO A 428 25.13 11.30 -20.99
C PRO A 428 24.48 12.18 -22.07
N PRO A 429 25.25 13.06 -22.76
CA PRO A 429 24.74 13.82 -23.89
C PRO A 429 24.42 12.91 -25.09
N PRO A 430 23.60 13.37 -26.06
CA PRO A 430 23.24 12.60 -27.26
C PRO A 430 24.44 12.05 -28.05
N SER A 431 25.57 12.75 -28.06
CA SER A 431 26.80 12.31 -28.72
C SER A 431 27.41 11.07 -28.07
N THR A 432 27.32 10.93 -26.74
CA THR A 432 27.80 9.75 -26.01
C THR A 432 27.00 8.51 -26.38
N TRP A 433 25.68 8.65 -26.59
CA TRP A 433 24.83 7.56 -27.09
C TRP A 433 25.21 7.13 -28.50
N ALA A 434 25.41 8.10 -29.41
CA ALA A 434 25.85 7.80 -30.76
C ALA A 434 27.20 7.05 -30.78
N GLN A 435 28.16 7.49 -29.96
CA GLN A 435 29.46 6.83 -29.81
C GLN A 435 29.32 5.41 -29.22
N LEU A 436 28.45 5.22 -28.21
CA LEU A 436 28.17 3.90 -27.66
C LEU A 436 27.65 2.94 -28.75
N TYR A 437 26.69 3.39 -29.57
CA TYR A 437 26.18 2.58 -30.68
C TYR A 437 27.30 2.24 -31.69
N THR A 438 28.15 3.19 -32.06
CA THR A 438 29.30 2.94 -32.95
C THR A 438 30.22 1.86 -32.39
N LEU A 439 30.61 1.95 -31.11
CA LEU A 439 31.46 0.94 -30.46
C LEU A 439 30.82 -0.45 -30.48
N VAL A 440 29.50 -0.52 -30.28
CA VAL A 440 28.76 -1.78 -30.34
C VAL A 440 28.70 -2.31 -31.78
N ASP A 441 28.43 -1.47 -32.77
CA ASP A 441 28.37 -1.88 -34.18
C ASP A 441 29.73 -2.37 -34.70
N GLU A 442 30.82 -1.74 -34.28
CA GLU A 442 32.18 -2.21 -34.55
C GLU A 442 32.38 -3.62 -33.99
N VAL A 443 32.03 -3.87 -32.73
CA VAL A 443 32.23 -5.20 -32.13
C VAL A 443 31.32 -6.25 -32.76
N VAL A 444 30.06 -5.92 -33.04
CA VAL A 444 29.09 -6.82 -33.68
C VAL A 444 29.54 -7.18 -35.10
N SER A 445 30.05 -6.23 -35.88
CA SER A 445 30.57 -6.51 -37.23
C SER A 445 31.83 -7.39 -37.21
N HIS A 446 32.73 -7.18 -36.25
CA HIS A 446 33.93 -8.01 -36.09
C HIS A 446 33.63 -9.42 -35.54
N ALA A 447 32.49 -9.60 -34.86
CA ALA A 447 32.12 -10.87 -34.25
C ALA A 447 31.58 -11.92 -35.23
N ASN A 448 31.36 -11.57 -36.50
CA ASN A 448 30.90 -12.46 -37.57
C ASN A 448 29.67 -13.32 -37.17
N GLY A 449 28.71 -12.71 -36.48
CA GLY A 449 27.47 -13.38 -36.03
C GLY A 449 27.57 -14.11 -34.68
N THR A 450 28.74 -14.15 -34.03
CA THR A 450 28.88 -14.70 -32.66
C THR A 450 28.38 -13.74 -31.57
N ILE A 451 28.27 -12.44 -31.89
CA ILE A 451 27.66 -11.41 -31.06
C ILE A 451 26.58 -10.72 -31.88
N THR A 452 25.37 -10.66 -31.35
CA THR A 452 24.26 -9.89 -31.94
C THR A 452 23.67 -8.94 -30.90
N ARG A 453 23.05 -7.85 -31.36
CA ARG A 453 22.28 -6.97 -30.47
C ARG A 453 20.99 -7.69 -30.06
N SER A 454 20.63 -7.58 -28.78
CA SER A 454 19.25 -7.88 -28.37
C SER A 454 18.34 -6.70 -28.74
N SER A 455 17.05 -6.96 -28.89
CA SER A 455 16.03 -5.90 -28.95
C SER A 455 15.16 -6.02 -27.69
N PRO A 456 15.02 -4.97 -26.87
CA PRO A 456 15.75 -3.70 -26.92
C PRO A 456 17.26 -3.83 -26.75
N SER A 457 18.00 -2.92 -27.41
CA SER A 457 19.46 -2.87 -27.34
C SER A 457 19.96 -2.29 -26.01
N ILE A 458 19.28 -1.28 -25.47
CA ILE A 458 19.60 -0.66 -24.17
C ILE A 458 18.31 -0.49 -23.37
N THR A 459 18.38 -0.76 -22.08
CA THR A 459 17.24 -0.61 -21.16
C THR A 459 17.71 0.08 -19.89
N ARG A 460 16.93 1.05 -19.39
CA ARG A 460 17.22 1.75 -18.13
C ARG A 460 16.48 1.15 -16.96
N TYR A 461 17.16 1.16 -15.83
CA TYR A 461 16.62 0.75 -14.55
C TYR A 461 17.03 1.75 -13.46
N CYS A 462 16.15 1.99 -12.51
CA CYS A 462 16.43 2.60 -11.22
C CYS A 462 17.12 1.55 -10.34
N ALA A 463 18.44 1.47 -10.49
CA ALA A 463 19.32 0.53 -9.81
C ALA A 463 20.62 1.26 -9.46
N SER A 464 21.47 0.64 -8.64
CA SER A 464 22.88 1.05 -8.55
C SER A 464 23.76 -0.16 -8.72
N ILE A 465 25.00 0.09 -9.17
CA ILE A 465 25.92 -0.99 -9.46
C ILE A 465 26.49 -1.57 -8.16
N PRO A 466 26.29 -2.87 -7.86
CA PRO A 466 26.87 -3.50 -6.67
C PRO A 466 28.40 -3.54 -6.74
N THR A 467 29.05 -3.39 -5.59
CA THR A 467 30.51 -3.35 -5.46
C THR A 467 31.13 -4.76 -5.30
N ASP A 468 32.21 -4.96 -6.04
CA ASP A 468 33.39 -5.82 -5.82
C ASP A 468 33.21 -7.35 -5.81
N GLN A 469 32.02 -7.88 -5.57
CA GLN A 469 31.78 -9.34 -5.55
C GLN A 469 30.84 -9.80 -6.66
N PRO A 470 31.05 -11.01 -7.21
CA PRO A 470 30.03 -11.72 -7.97
C PRO A 470 28.76 -11.82 -7.14
N CYS A 471 27.63 -11.50 -7.73
CA CYS A 471 26.34 -11.60 -7.07
C CYS A 471 25.23 -11.80 -8.09
N HIS A 472 24.06 -12.21 -7.60
CA HIS A 472 22.86 -12.35 -8.41
C HIS A 472 22.08 -11.04 -8.34
N LEU A 473 22.09 -10.27 -9.42
CA LEU A 473 21.34 -9.03 -9.52
C LEU A 473 20.03 -9.29 -10.26
N GLU A 474 18.92 -9.09 -9.58
CA GLU A 474 17.60 -9.05 -10.20
C GLU A 474 17.22 -7.61 -10.52
N LEU A 475 16.80 -7.39 -11.76
CA LEU A 475 16.26 -6.12 -12.25
C LEU A 475 14.80 -6.34 -12.61
N HIS A 476 13.90 -5.69 -11.90
CA HIS A 476 12.48 -5.79 -12.10
C HIS A 476 11.93 -4.51 -12.72
N SER A 477 10.91 -4.64 -13.57
CA SER A 477 10.16 -3.53 -14.15
C SER A 477 8.66 -3.79 -14.11
N LEU A 478 7.91 -2.75 -13.75
CA LEU A 478 6.46 -2.73 -13.70
C LEU A 478 6.00 -1.57 -14.58
N PHE A 479 5.09 -1.84 -15.49
CA PHE A 479 4.49 -0.85 -16.37
C PHE A 479 3.07 -0.56 -15.89
N LEU A 480 2.71 0.71 -15.80
CA LEU A 480 1.43 1.16 -15.28
C LEU A 480 1.04 2.47 -15.97
N VAL A 481 -0.25 2.82 -15.90
CA VAL A 481 -0.74 4.12 -16.38
C VAL A 481 -0.03 5.26 -15.64
N ASP A 482 0.41 6.28 -16.37
CA ASP A 482 1.06 7.48 -15.82
C ASP A 482 0.06 8.40 -15.12
N ALA A 483 -0.43 7.95 -13.97
CA ALA A 483 -1.33 8.68 -13.09
C ALA A 483 -0.85 8.61 -11.64
N GLU A 484 -1.10 9.67 -10.87
CA GLU A 484 -0.62 9.81 -9.48
C GLU A 484 -1.15 8.69 -8.56
N CYS A 485 -2.42 8.31 -8.71
CA CYS A 485 -3.05 7.30 -7.87
C CYS A 485 -2.38 5.90 -8.02
N PRO A 486 -2.25 5.33 -9.25
CA PRO A 486 -1.46 4.11 -9.49
C PRO A 486 -0.01 4.17 -8.96
N LYS A 487 0.70 5.29 -9.17
CA LYS A 487 2.09 5.46 -8.68
C LYS A 487 2.17 5.38 -7.16
N ARG A 488 1.25 6.03 -6.44
CA ARG A 488 1.22 6.00 -4.96
C ARG A 488 0.96 4.61 -4.42
N ILE A 489 -0.02 3.91 -4.98
CA ILE A 489 -0.35 2.53 -4.59
C ILE A 489 0.88 1.64 -4.81
N LEU A 490 1.47 1.68 -6.00
CA LEU A 490 2.64 0.86 -6.33
C LEU A 490 3.83 1.18 -5.42
N TRP A 491 4.12 2.47 -5.21
CA TRP A 491 5.22 2.89 -4.33
C TRP A 491 5.04 2.34 -2.92
N HIS A 492 3.83 2.42 -2.37
CA HIS A 492 3.55 1.91 -1.04
C HIS A 492 3.67 0.37 -0.97
N ALA A 493 3.12 -0.34 -1.96
CA ALA A 493 3.22 -1.79 -2.03
C ALA A 493 4.69 -2.24 -2.14
N TYR A 494 5.50 -1.57 -2.98
CA TYR A 494 6.90 -1.90 -3.16
C TYR A 494 7.76 -1.58 -1.92
N GLN A 495 7.47 -0.50 -1.20
CA GLN A 495 8.11 -0.22 0.09
C GLN A 495 7.80 -1.31 1.13
N ARG A 496 6.57 -1.82 1.16
CA ARG A 496 6.21 -2.96 2.02
C ARG A 496 6.95 -4.22 1.61
N PHE A 497 6.96 -4.53 0.32
CA PHE A 497 7.70 -5.67 -0.25
C PHE A 497 9.19 -5.64 0.13
N THR A 498 9.88 -4.52 -0.11
CA THR A 498 11.31 -4.40 0.24
C THR A 498 11.57 -4.47 1.74
N SER A 499 10.63 -3.98 2.56
CA SER A 499 10.75 -4.10 4.02
C SER A 499 10.70 -5.55 4.49
N THR A 500 10.02 -6.45 3.75
CA THR A 500 9.99 -7.90 4.06
C THR A 500 11.34 -8.59 3.85
N MET A 501 12.26 -7.97 3.09
CA MET A 501 13.60 -8.51 2.81
C MET A 501 14.64 -8.13 3.87
N SER A 502 14.27 -7.32 4.86
CA SER A 502 15.18 -6.89 5.93
C SER A 502 15.32 -7.95 7.02
N CYS A 503 16.46 -7.97 7.73
CA CYS A 503 16.69 -8.89 8.84
C CYS A 503 16.07 -8.33 10.15
N PRO A 504 15.36 -9.14 10.95
CA PRO A 504 14.65 -8.69 12.16
C PRO A 504 15.53 -8.07 13.27
N THR A 505 16.86 -8.27 13.22
CA THR A 505 17.81 -7.84 14.27
C THR A 505 18.07 -6.34 14.34
N ALA A 506 17.64 -5.54 13.35
CA ALA A 506 17.89 -4.09 13.37
C ALA A 506 16.90 -3.28 14.24
N ARG A 507 15.78 -3.88 14.68
CA ARG A 507 14.70 -3.16 15.37
C ARG A 507 14.55 -3.47 16.87
N ALA A 508 15.12 -4.57 17.35
CA ALA A 508 15.19 -4.88 18.78
C ALA A 508 16.64 -4.70 19.26
N GLN A 509 16.87 -3.80 20.22
CA GLN A 509 18.16 -3.61 20.89
C GLN A 509 18.53 -4.80 21.80
N VAL A 510 18.60 -6.01 21.24
CA VAL A 510 19.19 -7.16 21.93
C VAL A 510 20.20 -7.79 20.98
N TYR A 511 21.44 -7.34 21.12
CA TYR A 511 22.60 -8.07 20.64
C TYR A 511 22.55 -9.49 21.18
N ILE A 512 22.76 -10.49 20.32
CA ILE A 512 23.59 -11.69 20.53
C ILE A 512 23.56 -12.51 19.22
N HIS A 513 24.76 -12.92 18.77
CA HIS A 513 25.11 -13.75 17.61
C HIS A 513 25.24 -13.08 16.21
N PRO A 514 26.21 -13.54 15.39
CA PRO A 514 26.45 -12.96 14.07
C PRO A 514 25.18 -13.06 13.23
N SER A 515 24.80 -11.93 12.64
CA SER A 515 23.57 -11.75 11.86
C SER A 515 23.38 -12.93 10.90
N PRO A 516 22.17 -13.54 10.83
CA PRO A 516 21.87 -14.40 9.69
C PRO A 516 22.05 -13.55 8.42
N THR A 517 22.77 -14.10 7.45
CA THR A 517 23.03 -13.47 6.15
C THR A 517 21.70 -13.09 5.50
N LEU A 518 21.51 -11.80 5.20
CA LEU A 518 20.34 -11.29 4.47
C LEU A 518 20.17 -12.09 3.17
N ALA A 519 18.94 -12.55 2.88
CA ALA A 519 18.59 -13.22 1.63
C ALA A 519 18.82 -12.31 0.42
N ALA A 520 18.40 -11.05 0.58
CA ALA A 520 18.37 -10.04 -0.45
C ALA A 520 18.76 -8.67 0.11
N ARG A 521 19.22 -7.80 -0.77
CA ARG A 521 19.47 -6.39 -0.49
C ARG A 521 18.85 -5.55 -1.61
N PRO A 522 17.74 -4.84 -1.35
CA PRO A 522 17.23 -3.81 -2.24
C PRO A 522 18.30 -2.73 -2.45
N VAL A 523 18.50 -2.31 -3.69
CA VAL A 523 19.59 -1.39 -4.04
C VAL A 523 19.05 -0.01 -4.42
N ALA A 524 18.09 0.04 -5.34
CA ALA A 524 17.33 1.25 -5.67
C ALA A 524 16.02 0.85 -6.34
N HIS A 525 15.07 1.79 -6.39
CA HIS A 525 13.83 1.68 -7.11
C HIS A 525 13.27 3.06 -7.43
N GLY A 526 12.45 3.18 -8.48
CA GLY A 526 11.95 4.47 -8.92
C GLY A 526 11.13 4.43 -10.21
N PHE A 527 10.39 5.52 -10.42
CA PHE A 527 9.68 5.81 -11.66
C PHE A 527 10.59 6.56 -12.62
N HIS A 528 10.52 6.23 -13.91
CA HIS A 528 11.26 6.93 -14.96
C HIS A 528 10.57 6.77 -16.31
N ASP A 529 10.72 7.79 -17.15
CA ASP A 529 10.17 7.78 -18.51
C ASP A 529 11.18 7.17 -19.49
N GLU A 530 10.69 6.37 -20.43
CA GLU A 530 11.47 5.91 -21.58
C GLU A 530 11.69 7.03 -22.63
N GLY A 531 11.09 8.21 -22.42
CA GLY A 531 11.11 9.34 -23.35
C GLY A 531 12.45 10.07 -23.50
N GLY A 532 13.43 9.83 -22.62
CA GLY A 532 14.75 10.47 -22.65
C GLY A 532 15.81 9.78 -23.53
N PHE A 533 15.46 8.68 -24.19
CA PHE A 533 16.40 7.88 -24.99
C PHE A 533 16.58 8.40 -26.41
N VAL A 534 17.84 8.56 -26.85
CA VAL A 534 18.16 8.55 -28.29
C VAL A 534 17.99 7.10 -28.77
N ARG A 535 16.80 6.81 -29.27
CA ARG A 535 16.40 5.49 -29.76
C ARG A 535 17.25 5.07 -30.95
N HIS A 536 17.66 3.81 -31.01
CA HIS A 536 18.37 3.31 -32.17
C HIS A 536 17.40 3.17 -33.36
N PRO A 537 17.79 3.51 -34.61
CA PRO A 537 16.90 3.43 -35.80
C PRO A 537 16.30 2.04 -36.12
N ARG A 538 16.70 0.99 -35.40
CA ARG A 538 16.29 -0.41 -35.63
C ARG A 538 15.46 -1.00 -34.48
N ASP A 539 15.18 -0.25 -33.42
CA ASP A 539 14.33 -0.73 -32.34
C ASP A 539 12.86 -0.62 -32.78
N HIS A 540 12.17 -1.75 -32.93
CA HIS A 540 10.76 -1.82 -33.27
C HIS A 540 9.92 -1.87 -31.99
N PHE A 541 9.10 -0.85 -31.76
CA PHE A 541 8.11 -0.86 -30.69
C PHE A 541 6.73 -0.55 -31.25
N ALA A 542 5.72 -1.28 -30.76
CA ALA A 542 4.32 -0.97 -31.00
C ALA A 542 4.00 0.41 -30.38
N GLN A 543 3.19 1.22 -31.07
CA GLN A 543 2.67 2.47 -30.51
C GLN A 543 1.89 2.13 -29.24
N GLN A 544 2.36 2.60 -28.08
CA GLN A 544 1.64 2.41 -26.81
C GLN A 544 0.38 3.29 -26.81
N PRO A 545 -0.81 2.72 -26.55
CA PRO A 545 -1.97 3.48 -26.14
C PRO A 545 -1.80 3.90 -24.68
N ASP A 546 -2.13 5.16 -24.38
CA ASP A 546 -1.94 5.90 -23.12
C ASP A 546 -0.48 6.10 -22.64
N PRO A 547 -0.17 7.23 -21.96
CA PRO A 547 1.16 7.42 -21.39
C PRO A 547 1.36 6.39 -20.28
N MET A 548 2.07 5.31 -20.57
CA MET A 548 2.56 4.38 -19.57
C MET A 548 3.83 4.92 -18.94
N ILE A 549 3.96 4.76 -17.62
CA ILE A 549 5.20 4.99 -16.89
C ILE A 549 5.82 3.66 -16.48
N ARG A 550 7.16 3.62 -16.44
CA ARG A 550 7.90 2.46 -15.95
C ARG A 550 8.36 2.71 -14.53
N PHE A 551 7.98 1.82 -13.62
CA PHE A 551 8.65 1.63 -12.34
C PHE A 551 9.70 0.54 -12.50
N SER A 552 10.90 0.74 -11.96
CA SER A 552 11.91 -0.31 -11.94
C SER A 552 12.63 -0.36 -10.62
N ALA A 553 13.22 -1.52 -10.34
CA ALA A 553 13.97 -1.74 -9.13
C ALA A 553 15.09 -2.76 -9.32
N GLY A 554 16.13 -2.63 -8.50
CA GLY A 554 17.24 -3.57 -8.42
C GLY A 554 17.34 -4.23 -7.06
N THR A 555 17.47 -5.56 -7.04
CA THR A 555 17.66 -6.37 -5.83
C THR A 555 18.87 -7.27 -5.99
N VAL A 556 19.79 -7.26 -5.03
CA VAL A 556 20.94 -8.16 -5.00
C VAL A 556 20.64 -9.34 -4.09
N TRP A 557 20.72 -10.55 -4.63
CA TRP A 557 20.51 -11.80 -3.92
C TRP A 557 21.83 -12.43 -3.48
N ALA A 558 21.81 -13.09 -2.32
CA ALA A 558 22.97 -13.82 -1.80
C ALA A 558 23.37 -14.99 -2.71
N SER A 559 22.38 -15.70 -3.27
CA SER A 559 22.55 -16.76 -4.27
C SER A 559 21.26 -16.98 -5.05
N ALA A 560 21.32 -17.70 -6.18
CA ALA A 560 20.12 -18.14 -6.89
C ALA A 560 19.19 -19.01 -6.02
N ALA A 561 19.76 -19.93 -5.23
CA ALA A 561 19.00 -20.80 -4.34
C ALA A 561 18.32 -20.02 -3.19
N ALA A 562 18.99 -19.00 -2.64
CA ALA A 562 18.39 -18.11 -1.63
C ALA A 562 17.20 -17.34 -2.20
N ARG A 563 17.30 -16.87 -3.45
CA ARG A 563 16.19 -16.20 -4.15
C ARG A 563 14.99 -17.11 -4.32
N GLU A 564 15.22 -18.32 -4.80
CA GLU A 564 14.15 -19.31 -5.03
C GLU A 564 13.46 -19.71 -3.72
N GLU A 565 14.23 -20.03 -2.67
CA GLU A 565 13.70 -20.36 -1.35
C GLU A 565 12.88 -19.19 -0.77
N TRP A 566 13.41 -17.96 -0.85
CA TRP A 566 12.73 -16.78 -0.30
C TRP A 566 11.45 -16.44 -1.06
N TYR A 567 11.46 -16.50 -2.39
CA TYR A 567 10.26 -16.25 -3.20
C TYR A 567 9.20 -17.35 -3.02
N ALA A 568 9.58 -18.62 -2.91
CA ALA A 568 8.64 -19.69 -2.60
C ALA A 568 7.94 -19.45 -1.26
N ASP A 569 8.71 -19.07 -0.23
CA ASP A 569 8.17 -18.71 1.09
C ASP A 569 7.26 -17.47 1.04
N PHE A 570 7.62 -16.45 0.27
CA PHE A 570 6.80 -15.26 0.10
C PHE A 570 5.46 -15.62 -0.55
N ALA A 571 5.49 -16.39 -1.63
CA ALA A 571 4.29 -16.83 -2.34
C ALA A 571 3.37 -17.67 -1.45
N ASP A 572 3.93 -18.64 -0.71
CA ASP A 572 3.16 -19.48 0.22
C ASP A 572 2.48 -18.65 1.32
N GLN A 573 3.22 -17.71 1.92
CA GLN A 573 2.69 -16.82 2.94
C GLN A 573 1.64 -15.85 2.40
N ALA A 574 1.84 -15.30 1.20
CA ALA A 574 0.89 -14.42 0.55
C ALA A 574 -0.41 -15.14 0.18
N ALA A 575 -0.32 -16.39 -0.29
CA ALA A 575 -1.48 -17.22 -0.62
C ALA A 575 -2.25 -17.69 0.61
N SER A 576 -1.54 -18.00 1.71
CA SER A 576 -2.12 -18.51 2.95
C SER A 576 -2.69 -17.43 3.87
N CYS A 577 -2.14 -16.21 3.85
CA CYS A 577 -2.59 -15.13 4.74
C CYS A 577 -2.59 -13.76 4.04
N TYR A 578 -3.79 -13.33 3.64
CA TYR A 578 -4.00 -12.07 2.93
C TYR A 578 -3.49 -10.87 3.73
N GLU A 579 -3.85 -10.76 5.02
CA GLU A 579 -3.49 -9.62 5.88
C GLU A 579 -1.99 -9.54 6.20
N ARG A 580 -1.24 -10.63 5.96
CA ARG A 580 0.18 -10.72 6.26
C ARG A 580 1.04 -10.26 5.10
N LEU A 581 0.84 -10.84 3.90
CA LEU A 581 1.60 -10.50 2.69
C LEU A 581 0.74 -10.43 1.41
N GLY A 582 -0.44 -11.07 1.39
CA GLY A 582 -1.26 -11.15 0.17
C GLY A 582 -1.70 -9.79 -0.36
N TYR A 583 -2.00 -8.84 0.53
CA TYR A 583 -2.35 -7.47 0.15
C TYR A 583 -1.25 -6.74 -0.66
N ILE A 584 0.02 -7.10 -0.48
CA ILE A 584 1.14 -6.49 -1.22
C ILE A 584 1.06 -6.91 -2.69
N VAL A 585 0.82 -8.21 -2.94
CA VAL A 585 0.68 -8.76 -4.29
C VAL A 585 -0.56 -8.18 -4.96
N ASP A 586 -1.69 -8.14 -4.25
CA ASP A 586 -2.97 -7.61 -4.74
C ASP A 586 -2.82 -6.13 -5.15
N TRP A 587 -2.17 -5.28 -4.33
CA TRP A 587 -1.89 -3.90 -4.72
C TRP A 587 -1.04 -3.76 -5.97
N VAL A 588 0.00 -4.60 -6.15
CA VAL A 588 0.84 -4.56 -7.34
C VAL A 588 0.06 -5.01 -8.56
N GLN A 589 -0.66 -6.13 -8.46
CA GLN A 589 -1.49 -6.67 -9.56
C GLN A 589 -2.62 -5.72 -9.96
N LEU A 590 -3.16 -4.95 -9.01
CA LEU A 590 -4.24 -4.00 -9.25
C LEU A 590 -3.84 -2.82 -10.14
N VAL A 591 -2.58 -2.37 -10.07
CA VAL A 591 -2.11 -1.15 -10.76
C VAL A 591 -1.10 -1.40 -11.87
N ALA A 592 -0.48 -2.56 -11.90
CA ALA A 592 0.43 -2.92 -12.98
C ALA A 592 -0.36 -3.47 -14.18
N GLU A 593 0.07 -3.10 -15.38
CA GLU A 593 -0.44 -3.59 -16.66
C GLU A 593 0.43 -4.75 -17.16
N SER A 594 1.73 -4.67 -16.91
CA SER A 594 2.68 -5.74 -17.19
C SER A 594 3.91 -5.65 -16.29
N ALA A 595 4.66 -6.74 -16.22
CA ALA A 595 5.88 -6.84 -15.45
C ALA A 595 6.94 -7.63 -16.20
N GLU A 596 8.20 -7.25 -16.01
CA GLU A 596 9.37 -7.93 -16.52
C GLU A 596 10.38 -8.10 -15.38
N SER A 597 11.02 -9.27 -15.29
CA SER A 597 12.15 -9.49 -14.40
C SER A 597 13.30 -10.13 -15.16
N VAL A 598 14.51 -9.62 -14.94
CA VAL A 598 15.74 -10.15 -15.50
C VAL A 598 16.72 -10.44 -14.36
N VAL A 599 17.28 -11.64 -14.36
CA VAL A 599 18.27 -12.05 -13.35
C VAL A 599 19.65 -12.19 -13.99
N LEU A 600 20.58 -11.36 -13.54
CA LEU A 600 21.97 -11.35 -13.98
C LEU A 600 22.88 -12.00 -12.94
N GLU A 601 23.64 -13.01 -13.37
CA GLU A 601 24.79 -13.50 -12.62
C GLU A 601 26.00 -12.62 -12.98
N LEU A 602 26.37 -11.72 -12.07
CA LEU A 602 27.44 -10.77 -12.32
C LEU A 602 28.82 -11.44 -12.20
N GLU A 603 29.63 -11.35 -13.26
CA GLU A 603 30.97 -11.95 -13.32
C GLU A 603 31.97 -11.19 -12.44
N PRO A 604 33.18 -11.67 -12.14
CA PRO A 604 34.20 -10.85 -11.49
C PRO A 604 34.55 -9.59 -12.31
N VAL A 605 34.92 -8.49 -11.63
CA VAL A 605 35.41 -7.29 -12.31
C VAL A 605 36.82 -7.55 -12.85
N ASP A 606 37.09 -7.15 -14.09
CA ASP A 606 38.43 -7.21 -14.69
C ASP A 606 39.44 -6.46 -13.81
N ALA A 607 40.64 -7.01 -13.65
CA ALA A 607 41.68 -6.43 -12.79
C ALA A 607 42.00 -4.97 -13.17
N GLU A 608 42.05 -4.65 -14.46
CA GLU A 608 42.30 -3.28 -14.93
C GLU A 608 41.19 -2.31 -14.49
N VAL A 609 39.92 -2.75 -14.56
CA VAL A 609 38.76 -1.94 -14.12
C VAL A 609 38.76 -1.76 -12.61
N LEU A 610 39.15 -2.80 -11.86
CA LEU A 610 39.28 -2.75 -10.41
C LEU A 610 40.39 -1.77 -9.98
N GLU A 611 41.51 -1.74 -10.69
CA GLU A 611 42.56 -0.75 -10.46
C GLU A 611 42.11 0.68 -10.77
N TRP A 612 41.31 0.89 -11.81
CA TRP A 612 40.71 2.20 -12.10
C TRP A 612 39.77 2.68 -11.00
N TRP A 613 38.99 1.78 -10.42
CA TRP A 613 38.12 2.11 -9.29
C TRP A 613 38.92 2.50 -8.05
N LYS A 614 40.05 1.84 -7.82
CA LYS A 614 40.96 2.13 -6.70
C LYS A 614 41.72 3.44 -6.92
N SER A 615 42.20 3.71 -8.13
CA SER A 615 42.92 4.95 -8.46
C SER A 615 42.02 6.19 -8.48
N GLY A 616 40.73 6.03 -8.84
CA GLY A 616 39.72 7.09 -8.78
C GLY A 616 39.38 7.58 -7.37
N ARG A 617 39.58 6.76 -6.31
CA ARG A 617 39.39 7.21 -4.91
C ARG A 617 40.46 8.21 -4.46
N HIS A 618 41.60 8.31 -5.14
CA HIS A 618 42.63 9.30 -4.82
C HIS A 618 42.42 10.68 -5.45
N GLN A 619 41.42 10.87 -6.32
CA GLN A 619 41.13 12.18 -6.92
C GLN A 619 39.93 12.92 -6.28
N ALA A 620 39.25 12.33 -5.28
CA ALA A 620 38.09 12.95 -4.62
C ALA A 620 38.41 13.72 -3.31
N MET A 621 39.69 13.94 -2.97
CA MET A 621 40.09 14.79 -1.82
C MET A 621 40.93 16.02 -2.21
N SER A 622 40.92 16.43 -3.48
CA SER A 622 41.50 17.73 -3.86
C SER A 622 40.75 18.32 -5.06
N ARG A 623 39.64 19.00 -4.77
CA ARG A 623 39.29 20.35 -5.25
C ARG A 623 37.88 20.73 -4.84
#